data_AF-A0A5C3QXB0-F1
#
_entry.id   AF-A0A5C3QXB0-F1
#
_cell.length_a   1.000
_cell.length_b   1.000
_cell.length_c   1.000
_cell.angle_alpha   90.00
_cell.angle_beta   90.00
_cell.angle_gamma   90.00
#
_symmetry.space_group_name_H-M   'P 1'
#
loop_
_entity.id
_entity.type
_entity.pdbx_description
1 polymer ?
#
loop_
_entity_poly.entity_id
_entity_poly.type
_entity_poly.pdbx_seq_one_letter_code
_entity_poly.pdbx_strand_id
1 'polypeptide(L)'
;MDPTPNDPDSFFLSPPFNNIPQVKQLPQGLTFKVLAENPEWFLVPRDYIRFDVNDPHAILYPPELEPPRGWCPAKKKDLQQRGSDGWPEGEEPRLRCTFCRRTYAGVNAKSMWRRHVYEKHKVAMENR
;
A
#
# COMPACT_ATOMS: atom_id res chain seq x y z
N MET A 1 -13.38 -0.08 5.86
CA MET A 1 -14.25 -0.66 4.81
C MET A 1 -13.42 -0.94 3.57
N ASP A 2 -13.77 -1.96 2.81
CA ASP A 2 -13.10 -2.23 1.52
C ASP A 2 -13.73 -1.36 0.45
N PRO A 3 -12.92 -0.78 -0.45
CA PRO A 3 -13.44 0.00 -1.56
C PRO A 3 -14.18 -0.91 -2.53
N THR A 4 -15.29 -0.42 -3.06
CA THR A 4 -16.01 -1.09 -4.15
C THR A 4 -15.89 -0.27 -5.43
N PRO A 5 -15.99 -0.89 -6.63
CA PRO A 5 -15.98 -0.13 -7.89
C PRO A 5 -17.08 0.92 -8.02
N ASN A 6 -18.14 0.82 -7.21
CA ASN A 6 -19.24 1.78 -7.17
C ASN A 6 -18.98 2.92 -6.16
N ASP A 7 -17.90 2.86 -5.37
CA ASP A 7 -17.53 3.93 -4.47
C ASP A 7 -17.03 5.11 -5.30
N PRO A 8 -17.67 6.30 -5.22
CA PRO A 8 -17.27 7.47 -6.00
C PRO A 8 -15.85 7.95 -5.66
N ASP A 9 -15.38 7.67 -4.44
CA ASP A 9 -14.06 8.06 -3.94
C ASP A 9 -13.03 6.93 -4.05
N SER A 10 -13.16 6.05 -5.05
CA SER A 10 -12.22 4.95 -5.29
C SER A 10 -11.82 4.84 -6.75
N PHE A 11 -10.52 4.84 -7.01
CA PHE A 11 -9.94 4.63 -8.32
C PHE A 11 -9.18 3.31 -8.34
N PHE A 12 -9.65 2.35 -9.13
CA PHE A 12 -9.01 1.03 -9.22
C PHE A 12 -8.00 0.97 -10.36
N LEU A 13 -6.78 0.54 -10.01
CA LEU A 13 -5.63 0.47 -10.88
C LEU A 13 -5.30 -0.98 -11.21
N SER A 14 -5.17 -1.24 -12.52
CA SER A 14 -4.77 -2.52 -13.08
C SER A 14 -3.52 -2.37 -13.96
N PRO A 15 -2.58 -3.33 -13.92
CA PRO A 15 -1.48 -3.41 -14.88
C PRO A 15 -2.00 -3.41 -16.34
N PRO A 16 -1.24 -2.88 -17.31
CA PRO A 16 0.10 -2.28 -17.21
C PRO A 16 0.11 -0.82 -16.70
N PHE A 17 -0.96 -0.35 -16.03
CA PHE A 17 -1.07 0.99 -15.46
C PHE A 17 -1.02 2.15 -16.46
N ASN A 18 -1.41 1.90 -17.71
CA ASN A 18 -1.42 2.90 -18.77
C ASN A 18 -2.49 4.00 -18.57
N ASN A 19 -3.47 3.75 -17.69
CA ASN A 19 -4.62 4.61 -17.45
C ASN A 19 -4.55 5.32 -16.08
N ILE A 20 -3.36 5.47 -15.48
CA ILE A 20 -3.23 6.27 -14.26
C ILE A 20 -3.50 7.76 -14.59
N PRO A 21 -4.25 8.50 -13.75
CA PRO A 21 -4.28 9.95 -13.84
C PRO A 21 -2.84 10.49 -13.79
N GLN A 22 -2.43 11.25 -14.81
CA GLN A 22 -1.08 11.84 -14.87
C GLN A 22 0.07 10.82 -15.08
N VAL A 23 -0.12 9.69 -15.79
CA VAL A 23 0.98 8.74 -16.17
C VAL A 23 2.24 9.46 -16.66
N LYS A 24 2.09 10.52 -17.47
CA LYS A 24 3.23 11.31 -18.02
C LYS A 24 4.08 12.01 -16.95
N GLN A 25 3.56 12.19 -15.74
CA GLN A 25 4.23 12.82 -14.61
C GLN A 25 4.91 11.79 -13.69
N LEU A 26 4.77 10.49 -13.97
CA LEU A 26 5.36 9.39 -13.20
C LEU A 26 6.47 8.70 -14.02
N PRO A 27 7.65 9.33 -14.19
CA PRO A 27 8.74 8.79 -15.03
C PRO A 27 9.28 7.44 -14.52
N GLN A 28 9.08 7.15 -13.24
CA GLN A 28 9.46 5.90 -12.57
C GLN A 28 8.28 4.94 -12.35
N GLY A 29 7.12 5.24 -12.94
CA GLY A 29 5.91 4.42 -12.87
C GLY A 29 5.19 4.49 -11.52
N LEU A 30 4.26 3.55 -11.31
CA LEU A 30 3.51 3.42 -10.07
C LEU A 30 4.42 2.86 -8.97
N THR A 31 4.49 3.56 -7.84
CA THR A 31 5.25 3.11 -6.66
C THR A 31 4.34 3.14 -5.43
N PHE A 32 4.75 2.46 -4.36
CA PHE A 32 4.05 2.54 -3.07
C PHE A 32 3.91 3.98 -2.58
N LYS A 33 4.93 4.82 -2.79
CA LYS A 33 4.87 6.24 -2.39
C LYS A 33 3.75 6.99 -3.11
N VAL A 34 3.64 6.80 -4.42
CA VAL A 34 2.56 7.41 -5.23
C VAL A 34 1.19 6.93 -4.73
N LEU A 35 1.04 5.64 -4.45
CA LEU A 35 -0.18 5.10 -3.86
C LEU A 35 -0.43 5.66 -2.45
N ALA A 36 0.60 5.91 -1.65
CA ALA A 36 0.47 6.51 -0.32
C ALA A 36 -0.02 7.97 -0.39
N GLU A 37 0.40 8.71 -1.41
CA GLU A 37 0.02 10.11 -1.65
C GLU A 37 -1.37 10.26 -2.29
N ASN A 38 -1.90 9.20 -2.91
CA ASN A 38 -3.24 9.16 -3.52
C ASN A 38 -4.11 8.10 -2.81
N PRO A 39 -4.71 8.43 -1.64
CA PRO A 39 -5.40 7.47 -0.78
C PRO A 39 -6.65 6.84 -1.41
N GLU A 40 -7.20 7.46 -2.45
CA GLU A 40 -8.32 6.98 -3.26
C GLU A 40 -7.90 5.96 -4.32
N TRP A 41 -6.59 5.76 -4.56
CA TRP A 41 -6.11 4.78 -5.54
C TRP A 41 -5.90 3.40 -4.91
N PHE A 42 -6.57 2.41 -5.47
CA PHE A 42 -6.54 1.04 -5.01
C PHE A 42 -6.09 0.09 -6.12
N LEU A 43 -5.25 -0.87 -5.78
CA LEU A 43 -4.88 -1.97 -6.66
C LEU A 43 -5.99 -3.02 -6.68
N VAL A 44 -6.11 -3.75 -7.77
CA VAL A 44 -7.07 -4.86 -7.87
C VAL A 44 -6.38 -6.18 -7.48
N PRO A 45 -6.80 -6.86 -6.40
CA PRO A 45 -6.12 -8.07 -5.93
C PRO A 45 -6.04 -9.21 -6.96
N ARG A 46 -7.03 -9.33 -7.86
CA ARG A 46 -7.09 -10.39 -8.86
C ARG A 46 -6.02 -10.29 -9.95
N ASP A 47 -5.42 -9.11 -10.10
CA ASP A 47 -4.39 -8.88 -11.11
C ASP A 47 -3.04 -9.49 -10.67
N TYR A 48 -2.94 -9.91 -9.40
CA TYR A 48 -1.72 -10.44 -8.82
C TYR A 48 -1.84 -11.91 -8.45
N ILE A 49 -0.71 -12.61 -8.40
CA ILE A 49 -0.64 -14.01 -7.99
C ILE A 49 -1.23 -14.12 -6.58
N ARG A 50 -2.25 -14.95 -6.47
CA ARG A 50 -2.90 -15.27 -5.21
C ARG A 50 -2.56 -16.68 -4.78
N PHE A 51 -2.48 -16.92 -3.48
CA PHE A 51 -2.18 -18.28 -2.98
C PHE A 51 -3.40 -19.22 -2.99
N ASP A 52 -4.61 -18.67 -3.12
CA ASP A 52 -5.85 -19.43 -3.09
C ASP A 52 -6.41 -19.72 -4.49
N VAL A 53 -5.85 -19.09 -5.54
CA VAL A 53 -6.33 -19.20 -6.92
C VAL A 53 -5.13 -19.22 -7.86
N ASN A 54 -5.08 -20.20 -8.76
CA ASN A 54 -4.09 -20.25 -9.83
C ASN A 54 -4.66 -19.58 -11.08
N ASP A 55 -4.30 -18.32 -11.32
CA ASP A 55 -4.67 -17.56 -12.51
C ASP A 55 -3.43 -17.37 -13.40
N PRO A 56 -3.40 -17.92 -14.63
CA PRO A 56 -2.26 -17.78 -15.53
C PRO A 56 -2.03 -16.36 -16.05
N HIS A 57 -3.00 -15.45 -15.87
CA HIS A 57 -2.90 -14.04 -16.26
C HIS A 57 -2.46 -13.13 -15.11
N ALA A 58 -2.40 -13.66 -13.87
CA ALA A 58 -1.98 -12.91 -12.72
C ALA A 58 -0.46 -12.68 -12.70
N ILE A 59 -0.05 -11.48 -12.32
CA ILE A 59 1.37 -11.11 -12.26
C ILE A 59 1.91 -11.19 -10.82
N LEU A 60 3.22 -11.32 -10.67
CA LEU A 60 3.84 -11.20 -9.36
C LEU A 60 3.62 -9.79 -8.79
N TYR A 61 3.36 -9.68 -7.47
CA TYR A 61 3.27 -8.38 -6.82
C TYR A 61 4.61 -7.62 -6.90
N PRO A 62 4.68 -6.46 -7.58
CA PRO A 62 5.95 -5.77 -7.81
C PRO A 62 6.53 -5.19 -6.51
N PRO A 63 7.85 -5.35 -6.25
CA PRO A 63 8.53 -4.76 -5.09
C PRO A 63 8.40 -3.24 -4.99
N GLU A 64 8.23 -2.54 -6.12
CA GLU A 64 8.04 -1.09 -6.19
C GLU A 64 6.72 -0.66 -5.54
N LEU A 65 5.73 -1.57 -5.49
CA LEU A 65 4.44 -1.38 -4.83
C LEU A 65 4.46 -1.86 -3.37
N GLU A 66 5.60 -2.31 -2.85
CA GLU A 66 5.76 -2.61 -1.42
C GLU A 66 6.19 -1.36 -0.63
N PRO A 67 5.80 -1.25 0.65
CA PRO A 67 6.34 -0.25 1.55
C PRO A 67 7.88 -0.34 1.61
N PRO A 68 8.61 0.78 1.56
CA PRO A 68 10.07 0.78 1.55
C PRO A 68 10.68 0.08 2.77
N ARG A 69 11.89 -0.46 2.62
CA ARG A 69 12.64 -1.00 3.76
C ARG A 69 12.90 0.10 4.79
N GLY A 70 12.68 -0.21 6.06
CA GLY A 70 12.79 0.78 7.14
C GLY A 70 11.70 1.85 7.09
N TRP A 71 10.53 1.57 6.46
CA TRP A 71 9.37 2.45 6.57
C TRP A 71 9.09 2.75 8.04
N CYS A 72 9.40 3.97 8.43
CA CYS A 72 9.14 4.57 9.72
C CYS A 72 8.88 6.05 9.38
N PRO A 73 7.62 6.47 9.23
CA PRO A 73 7.34 7.84 8.79
C PRO A 73 7.41 8.82 9.94
N ALA A 74 7.61 8.33 11.17
CA ALA A 74 8.33 9.08 12.16
C ALA A 74 9.76 9.21 11.62
N LYS A 75 10.05 10.32 10.93
CA LYS A 75 11.41 10.67 10.51
C LYS A 75 12.30 10.32 11.70
N LYS A 76 13.38 9.58 11.45
CA LYS A 76 14.36 9.19 12.46
C LYS A 76 14.81 10.38 13.36
N LYS A 77 14.64 11.63 12.88
CA LYS A 77 14.79 12.90 13.61
C LYS A 77 13.68 13.20 14.65
N ASP A 78 12.40 12.97 14.34
CA ASP A 78 11.26 13.31 15.21
C ASP A 78 11.13 12.36 16.41
N LEU A 79 11.46 11.08 16.21
CA LEU A 79 11.54 10.07 17.29
C LEU A 79 12.59 10.41 18.36
N GLN A 80 13.65 11.14 17.97
CA GLN A 80 14.73 11.54 18.86
C GLN A 80 14.45 12.88 19.57
N GLN A 81 13.51 13.69 19.06
CA GLN A 81 13.16 15.00 19.62
C GLN A 81 11.87 15.01 20.45
N ARG A 82 10.91 14.10 20.22
CA ARG A 82 9.58 14.17 20.85
C ARG A 82 9.41 13.46 22.19
N GLY A 83 10.44 12.77 22.71
CA GLY A 83 10.36 12.14 24.03
C GLY A 83 9.14 11.20 24.19
N SER A 84 8.62 11.08 25.42
CA SER A 84 7.50 10.20 25.80
C SER A 84 6.11 10.70 25.41
N ASP A 85 5.96 11.88 24.79
CA ASP A 85 4.66 12.53 24.59
C ASP A 85 3.83 12.01 23.40
N GLY A 86 4.32 10.98 22.69
CA GLY A 86 3.57 10.35 21.61
C GLY A 86 3.25 11.30 20.44
N TRP A 87 2.35 10.87 19.56
CA TRP A 87 1.81 11.71 18.49
C TRP A 87 0.47 12.29 18.93
N PRO A 88 0.13 13.55 18.56
CA PRO A 88 -1.23 14.06 18.68
C PRO A 88 -2.23 13.09 18.03
N GLU A 89 -3.44 13.04 18.57
CA GLU A 89 -4.49 12.15 18.08
C GLU A 89 -4.72 12.37 16.57
N GLY A 90 -4.53 11.30 15.78
CA GLY A 90 -4.69 11.33 14.32
C GLY A 90 -3.48 11.79 13.51
N GLU A 91 -2.43 12.31 14.15
CA GLU A 91 -1.21 12.77 13.45
C GLU A 91 -0.11 11.70 13.38
N GLU A 92 -0.34 10.52 13.99
CA GLU A 92 0.65 9.46 13.91
C GLU A 92 0.86 9.00 12.46
N PRO A 93 2.10 8.76 12.05
CA PRO A 93 2.40 8.32 10.70
C PRO A 93 1.88 6.90 10.44
N ARG A 94 0.99 6.76 9.44
CA ARG A 94 0.28 5.50 9.13
C ARG A 94 0.60 4.91 7.76
N LEU A 95 0.76 3.60 7.73
CA LEU A 95 0.98 2.81 6.52
C LEU A 95 -0.37 2.37 5.98
N ARG A 96 -0.79 2.86 4.82
CA ARG A 96 -2.04 2.39 4.21
C ARG A 96 -1.85 1.05 3.48
N CYS A 97 -2.89 0.25 3.48
CA CYS A 97 -3.06 -0.82 2.50
C CYS A 97 -3.32 -0.20 1.13
N THR A 98 -2.74 -0.78 0.08
CA THR A 98 -2.94 -0.35 -1.31
C THR A 98 -4.15 -1.04 -1.96
N PHE A 99 -4.79 -1.99 -1.29
CA PHE A 99 -5.96 -2.72 -1.76
C PHE A 99 -7.25 -2.37 -0.99
N CYS A 100 -7.13 -1.68 0.15
CA CYS A 100 -8.27 -1.24 0.94
C CYS A 100 -7.95 -0.04 1.84
N ARG A 101 -8.93 0.46 2.59
CA ARG A 101 -8.79 1.63 3.47
C ARG A 101 -8.16 1.34 4.83
N ARG A 102 -7.56 0.16 5.05
CA ARG A 102 -6.89 -0.15 6.33
C ARG A 102 -5.56 0.57 6.44
N THR A 103 -5.22 0.98 7.66
CA THR A 103 -3.97 1.67 7.98
C THR A 103 -3.29 1.04 9.19
N TYR A 104 -1.95 1.09 9.23
CA TYR A 104 -1.13 0.49 10.29
C TYR A 104 -0.15 1.52 10.86
N ALA A 105 -0.05 1.60 12.18
CA ALA A 105 0.88 2.48 12.86
C ALA A 105 1.95 1.70 13.64
N GLY A 106 2.98 2.40 14.08
CA GLY A 106 4.05 1.87 14.93
C GLY A 106 5.14 1.08 14.20
N VAL A 107 6.12 0.63 14.97
CA VAL A 107 7.34 -0.04 14.47
C VAL A 107 7.07 -1.32 13.68
N ASN A 108 5.95 -1.99 13.96
CA ASN A 108 5.55 -3.24 13.32
C ASN A 108 4.58 -3.04 12.15
N ALA A 109 4.32 -1.79 11.73
CA ALA A 109 3.32 -1.48 10.70
C ALA A 109 3.54 -2.26 9.39
N LYS A 110 4.79 -2.37 8.91
CA LYS A 110 5.11 -3.12 7.68
C LYS A 110 4.77 -4.61 7.82
N SER A 111 5.11 -5.24 8.93
CA SER A 111 4.80 -6.66 9.19
C SER A 111 3.29 -6.90 9.28
N MET A 112 2.56 -5.99 9.93
CA MET A 112 1.09 -6.04 9.99
C MET A 112 0.45 -5.85 8.60
N TRP A 113 0.96 -4.90 7.81
CA TRP A 113 0.53 -4.65 6.45
C TRP A 113 0.75 -5.87 5.55
N ARG A 114 1.93 -6.49 5.62
CA ARG A 114 2.26 -7.68 4.83
C ARG A 114 1.32 -8.84 5.16
N ARG A 115 1.12 -9.13 6.45
CA ARG A 115 0.17 -10.16 6.90
C ARG A 115 -1.25 -9.85 6.42
N HIS A 116 -1.67 -8.59 6.49
CA HIS A 116 -3.00 -8.20 6.06
C HIS A 116 -3.22 -8.41 4.57
N VAL A 117 -2.29 -7.99 3.72
CA VAL A 117 -2.41 -8.17 2.27
C VAL A 117 -2.44 -9.66 1.93
N TYR A 118 -1.61 -10.46 2.58
CA TYR A 118 -1.65 -11.91 2.45
C TYR A 118 -3.01 -12.46 2.89
N GLU A 119 -3.40 -12.33 4.16
CA GLU A 119 -4.59 -12.98 4.69
C GLU A 119 -5.90 -12.48 4.07
N LYS A 120 -6.01 -11.18 3.83
CA LYS A 120 -7.25 -10.56 3.37
C LYS A 120 -7.35 -10.49 1.85
N HIS A 121 -6.31 -9.98 1.19
CA HIS A 121 -6.32 -9.77 -0.25
C HIS A 121 -5.79 -10.98 -1.03
N LYS A 122 -5.25 -11.97 -0.32
CA LYS A 122 -4.76 -13.24 -0.87
C LYS A 122 -3.57 -13.10 -1.80
N VAL A 123 -3.00 -11.89 -1.91
CA VAL A 123 -1.86 -11.58 -2.78
C VAL A 123 -0.59 -12.13 -2.14
N ALA A 124 0.10 -12.99 -2.87
CA ALA A 124 1.40 -13.51 -2.47
C ALA A 124 2.47 -12.45 -2.74
N MET A 125 3.31 -12.19 -1.74
CA MET A 125 4.50 -11.35 -1.87
C MET A 125 5.73 -12.23 -1.80
N GLU A 126 6.76 -11.91 -2.58
CA GLU A 126 8.06 -12.60 -2.47
C GLU A 126 8.61 -12.47 -1.04
N ASN A 127 9.05 -13.58 -0.46
CA ASN A 127 9.90 -13.55 0.72
C ASN A 127 11.29 -13.08 0.28
N ARG A 128 11.63 -11.84 0.61
CA ARG A 128 12.99 -11.30 0.45
C ARG A 128 13.71 -11.26 1.79
#